data_AF-A0A6M4YJX7-F1
#
_entry.id   AF-A0A6M4YJX7-F1
#
_cell.length_a   1.000
_cell.length_b   1.000
_cell.length_c   1.000
_cell.angle_alpha   90.00
_cell.angle_beta   90.00
_cell.angle_gamma   90.00
#
_symmetry.space_group_name_H-M   'P 1'
#
loop_
_entity.id
_entity.type
_entity.pdbx_description
1 polymer ?
#
loop_
_entity_poly.entity_id
_entity_poly.type
_entity_poly.pdbx_seq_one_letter_code
_entity_poly.pdbx_strand_id
1 'polypeptide(L)' 'MIWIVRCLLLAALLAVLGWGQDKAYGLWSLGFLLAAWVMLEPRLRPALILLPVAGMTGVVTLLWQQSWL' A
#
# COMPACT_ATOMS: atom_id res chain seq x y z
N MET A 1 -17.99 -2.96 -15.64
CA MET A 1 -16.56 -3.13 -15.99
C MET A 1 -15.64 -3.05 -14.76
N ILE A 2 -15.78 -2.06 -13.89
CA ILE A 2 -14.87 -1.87 -12.74
C ILE A 2 -14.82 -3.06 -11.75
N TRP A 3 -15.91 -3.81 -11.63
CA TRP A 3 -16.00 -5.00 -10.78
C TRP A 3 -15.10 -6.16 -11.25
N ILE A 4 -14.96 -6.37 -12.56
CA ILE A 4 -14.09 -7.41 -13.11
C ILE A 4 -12.62 -7.07 -12.84
N VAL A 5 -12.26 -5.80 -13.03
CA VAL A 5 -10.91 -5.29 -12.75
C VAL A 5 -10.58 -5.39 -11.27
N ARG A 6 -11.54 -5.09 -10.39
CA ARG A 6 -11.42 -5.38 -8.95
C ARG A 6 -11.14 -6.87 -8.76
N CYS A 7 -12.05 -7.78 -9.10
CA CYS A 7 -11.81 -9.22 -8.85
C CYS A 7 -10.44 -9.73 -9.36
N LEU A 8 -10.00 -9.28 -10.54
CA LEU A 8 -8.68 -9.60 -11.09
C LEU A 8 -7.51 -9.12 -10.23
N LEU A 9 -7.55 -7.87 -9.76
CA LEU A 9 -6.52 -7.35 -8.84
C LEU A 9 -6.50 -8.12 -7.51
N LEU A 10 -7.62 -8.74 -7.10
CA LEU A 10 -7.75 -9.42 -5.80
C LEU A 10 -7.04 -10.76 -5.92
N ALA A 11 -7.33 -11.45 -7.02
CA ALA A 11 -6.69 -12.70 -7.39
C ALA A 11 -5.18 -12.49 -7.54
N ALA A 12 -4.75 -11.40 -8.20
CA ALA A 12 -3.34 -11.06 -8.31
C ALA A 12 -2.70 -10.73 -6.94
N LEU A 13 -3.38 -9.97 -6.08
CA LEU A 13 -2.90 -9.69 -4.72
C LEU A 13 -2.72 -10.99 -3.93
N LEU A 14 -3.70 -11.88 -3.93
CA LEU A 14 -3.65 -13.18 -3.25
C LEU A 14 -2.53 -14.08 -3.82
N ALA A 15 -2.35 -14.08 -5.14
CA ALA A 15 -1.27 -14.84 -5.78
C ALA A 15 0.13 -14.33 -5.38
N VAL A 16 0.33 -13.01 -5.32
CA VAL A 16 1.60 -12.44 -4.83
C VAL A 16 1.76 -12.69 -3.33
N LEU A 17 0.68 -12.69 -2.55
CA LEU A 17 0.73 -12.94 -1.12
C LEU A 17 1.09 -14.41 -0.80
N GLY A 18 0.67 -15.36 -1.64
CA GLY A 18 0.99 -16.78 -1.51
C GLY A 18 2.32 -17.20 -2.13
N TRP A 19 2.78 -16.53 -3.20
CA TRP A 19 3.94 -16.98 -4.00
C TRP A 19 5.06 -15.95 -4.16
N GLY A 20 4.78 -14.69 -3.81
CA GLY A 20 5.71 -13.58 -3.96
C GLY A 20 6.58 -13.34 -2.72
N GLN A 21 6.19 -13.85 -1.55
CA GLN A 21 6.87 -13.54 -0.27
C GLN A 21 8.36 -13.87 -0.28
N ASP A 22 8.73 -15.00 -0.88
CA ASP A 22 10.14 -15.44 -0.98
C ASP A 22 10.92 -14.73 -2.09
N LYS A 23 10.27 -13.90 -2.91
CA LYS A 23 10.90 -13.17 -4.01
C LYS A 23 11.26 -11.76 -3.54
N ALA A 24 12.43 -11.29 -3.96
CA ALA A 24 12.96 -9.96 -3.62
C ALA A 24 12.00 -8.79 -3.85
N TYR A 25 11.05 -8.94 -4.79
CA TYR A 25 10.08 -7.91 -5.16
C TYR A 25 8.65 -8.17 -4.70
N GLY A 26 8.36 -9.27 -4.00
CA GLY A 26 6.99 -9.63 -3.61
C GLY A 26 6.31 -8.57 -2.76
N LEU A 27 7.02 -8.04 -1.78
CA LEU A 27 6.52 -6.98 -0.90
C LEU A 27 6.20 -5.68 -1.68
N TRP A 28 7.06 -5.31 -2.63
CA TRP A 28 6.87 -4.15 -3.49
C TRP A 28 5.67 -4.34 -4.43
N SER A 29 5.58 -5.51 -5.07
CA SER A 29 4.45 -5.88 -5.94
C SER A 29 3.11 -5.89 -5.18
N LEU A 30 3.09 -6.36 -3.92
CA LEU A 30 1.91 -6.28 -3.05
C LEU A 30 1.48 -4.83 -2.83
N GLY A 31 2.42 -3.94 -2.50
CA GLY A 31 2.14 -2.52 -2.32
C GLY A 31 1.57 -1.85 -3.57
N PHE A 32 2.12 -2.16 -4.75
CA PHE A 32 1.59 -1.64 -6.03
C PHE A 32 0.19 -2.18 -6.36
N LEU A 33 -0.05 -3.47 -6.15
CA LEU A 33 -1.37 -4.08 -6.35
C LEU A 33 -2.42 -3.48 -5.41
N LEU A 34 -2.06 -3.26 -4.14
CA LEU A 34 -2.91 -2.57 -3.17
C LEU A 34 -3.19 -1.12 -3.56
N ALA A 35 -2.19 -0.38 -4.02
CA ALA A 35 -2.36 1.00 -4.48
C ALA A 35 -3.29 1.08 -5.70
N ALA A 36 -3.09 0.20 -6.69
CA ALA A 36 -3.94 0.10 -7.88
C ALA A 36 -5.38 -0.27 -7.52
N TRP A 37 -5.57 -1.19 -6.57
CA TRP A 37 -6.87 -1.55 -6.03
C TRP A 37 -7.59 -0.36 -5.40
N VAL A 38 -6.89 0.39 -4.54
CA VAL A 38 -7.45 1.53 -3.82
C VAL A 38 -7.77 2.70 -4.75
N MET A 39 -6.98 2.90 -5.82
CA MET A 39 -7.24 3.93 -6.84
C MET A 39 -8.55 3.72 -7.63
N LEU A 40 -9.03 2.47 -7.74
CA LEU A 40 -10.31 2.16 -8.38
C LEU A 40 -11.52 2.69 -7.59
N GLU A 41 -11.37 2.92 -6.29
CA GLU A 41 -12.41 3.49 -5.44
C GLU A 41 -12.15 5.00 -5.28
N PRO A 42 -12.90 5.89 -5.94
CA PRO A 42 -12.64 7.34 -5.92
C PRO A 42 -12.69 7.94 -4.52
N ARG A 43 -13.44 7.32 -3.58
CA ARG A 43 -13.52 7.72 -2.17
C ARG A 43 -12.27 7.37 -1.36
N LEU A 44 -11.48 6.38 -1.78
CA LEU A 44 -10.27 5.94 -1.07
C LEU A 44 -8.98 6.54 -1.67
N ARG A 45 -9.04 7.17 -2.83
CA ARG A 45 -7.92 7.93 -3.41
C ARG A 45 -7.28 8.93 -2.45
N PRO A 46 -8.04 9.72 -1.64
CA PRO A 46 -7.44 10.61 -0.66
C PRO A 46 -6.61 9.86 0.38
N ALA A 47 -7.01 8.65 0.77
CA ALA A 47 -6.28 7.85 1.73
C ALA A 47 -4.89 7.45 1.21
N LEU A 48 -4.74 7.14 -0.08
CA LEU A 48 -3.41 6.86 -0.67
C LEU A 48 -2.48 8.08 -0.66
N ILE A 49 -3.04 9.29 -0.72
CA ILE A 49 -2.26 10.54 -0.66
C ILE A 49 -1.95 10.90 0.80
N LEU A 50 -2.89 10.63 1.70
CA LEU A 50 -2.77 10.96 3.12
C LEU A 50 -1.94 9.94 3.91
N LEU A 51 -1.89 8.67 3.51
CA LEU A 51 -1.14 7.61 4.20
C LEU A 51 0.37 7.92 4.28
N PRO A 52 1.05 8.31 3.18
CA PRO A 52 2.46 8.70 3.23
C PRO A 52 2.67 9.97 4.06
N VAL A 53 1.76 10.93 3.97
CA VAL A 53 1.85 12.19 4.74
C VAL A 53 1.72 11.91 6.23
N ALA A 54 0.70 11.15 6.65
CA ALA A 54 0.51 10.75 8.04
C ALA A 54 1.68 9.90 8.56
N GLY A 55 2.20 8.98 7.73
CA GLY A 55 3.39 8.19 8.06
C GLY A 55 4.62 9.07 8.28
N MET A 56 4.88 10.01 7.37
CA MET A 56 5.98 10.98 7.48
C MET A 56 5.82 11.88 8.71
N THR A 57 4.60 12.34 9.02
CA THR A 57 4.33 13.08 10.25
C THR A 57 4.68 12.25 11.49
N GLY A 58 4.30 10.97 11.51
CA GLY A 58 4.68 10.04 12.58
C GLY A 58 6.20 9.87 12.71
N VAL A 59 6.91 9.66 11.60
CA VAL A 59 8.37 9.57 11.58
C VAL A 59 9.03 10.85 12.11
N VAL A 60 8.57 12.03 11.66
CA VAL A 60 9.07 13.32 12.15
C VAL A 60 8.80 13.48 13.65
N THR A 61 7.64 13.05 14.13
CA THR A 61 7.29 13.11 15.56
C THR A 61 8.18 12.19 16.39
N LEU A 62 8.46 10.97 15.90
CA LEU A 62 9.38 10.03 16.55
C LEU A 62 10.82 10.55 16.55
N LEU A 63 11.29 11.13 15.45
CA LEU A 63 12.61 11.77 15.36
C LEU A 63 12.72 13.00 16.28
N TRP A 64 11.62 13.73 16.49
CA TRP A 64 11.57 14.87 17.40
C TRP A 64 11.57 14.43 18.87
N GLN A 65 10.89 13.32 19.17
CA GLN A 65 10.90 12.70 20.51
C GLN A 65 12.19 11.93 20.81
N GLN A 66 12.98 11.60 19.80
CA GLN A 66 14.32 11.04 19.96
C GLN A 66 15.17 12.07 20.71
N SER A 67 15.34 11.88 22.01
CA SER A 67 16.33 12.58 22.79
C SER A 67 17.70 12.27 22.20
N TRP A 68 18.33 13.28 21.59
CA TRP A 68 19.70 13.25 21.10
C TRP A 68 20.66 13.11 22.30
N LEU A 69 20.80 11.86 22.78
CA LEU A 69 21.85 11.42 23.70
C LEU A 69 23.02 10.88 22.90
#